data_AF-A0A356E6M3-F1
#
_entry.id   AF-A0A356E6M3-F1
#
_cell.length_a   1.000
_cell.length_b   1.000
_cell.length_c   1.000
_cell.angle_alpha   90.00
_cell.angle_beta   90.00
_cell.angle_gamma   90.00
#
_symmetry.space_group_name_H-M   'P 1'
#
loop_
_entity.id
_entity.type
_entity.pdbx_description
1 polymer ?
#
loop_
_entity_poly.entity_id
_entity_poly.type
_entity_poly.pdbx_seq_one_letter_code
_entity_poly.pdbx_strand_id
1 'polypeptide(L)'
;AYLLDNLLSKSGLSGRAFIPLLSSFACAVPAVMSARTIQDPRERLVTIAIAPMLTCSARLPVYTLIIAAVIPDQKVLGVFNLQGLTLFSLYVIGILSAGLAAYITKRFALRKGNIQQFPLLMELPTYRMPNFRHICITLWVRVKAFLKRAGTIIFALSVILWFLVTYPGAPEGALAPAIDYSFAGMLGHIIQPIFAPLGFTWQMCIAMVPGIAAREVVVAA
;
A
#
# COMPACT_ATOMS: atom_id res chain seq x y z
N ALA A 1 23.43 -6.04 9.00
CA ALA A 1 22.70 -5.37 10.11
C ALA A 1 23.29 -3.99 10.44
N TYR A 2 24.61 -3.85 10.63
CA TYR A 2 25.25 -2.58 11.05
C TYR A 2 25.14 -1.37 10.09
N LEU A 3 25.05 -1.57 8.76
CA LEU A 3 24.96 -0.46 7.81
C LEU A 3 23.57 0.21 7.76
N LEU A 4 22.50 -0.56 7.99
CA LEU A 4 21.13 -0.06 7.99
C LEU A 4 20.73 0.58 9.33
N ASP A 5 21.33 0.13 10.44
CA ASP A 5 21.09 0.71 11.76
C ASP A 5 21.55 2.15 11.88
N ASN A 6 22.59 2.59 11.15
CA ASN A 6 23.08 3.96 11.28
C ASN A 6 22.13 4.99 10.60
N LEU A 7 21.45 4.58 9.52
CA LEU A 7 20.44 5.40 8.84
C LEU A 7 19.10 5.36 9.58
N LEU A 8 18.68 4.18 10.07
CA LEU A 8 17.45 4.04 10.86
C LEU A 8 17.56 4.61 12.29
N SER A 9 18.73 4.55 12.93
CA SER A 9 18.93 5.16 14.25
C SER A 9 18.87 6.69 14.19
N LYS A 10 19.29 7.31 13.07
CA LYS A 10 19.12 8.75 12.82
C LYS A 10 17.65 9.17 12.71
N SER A 11 16.81 8.35 12.07
CA SER A 11 15.34 8.54 12.09
C SER A 11 14.70 8.01 13.38
N GLY A 12 15.46 7.27 14.17
CA GLY A 12 15.15 6.86 15.52
C GLY A 12 14.40 5.53 15.66
N LEU A 13 14.36 4.71 14.63
CA LEU A 13 13.80 3.36 14.65
C LEU A 13 14.88 2.31 14.93
N SER A 14 14.49 1.18 15.54
CA SER A 14 15.36 0.01 15.66
C SER A 14 15.37 -0.78 14.36
N GLY A 15 16.42 -1.59 14.13
CA GLY A 15 16.48 -2.51 13.00
C GLY A 15 15.29 -3.49 12.89
N ARG A 16 14.47 -3.67 13.94
CA ARG A 16 13.23 -4.48 13.88
C ARG A 16 12.14 -3.82 13.06
N ALA A 17 12.11 -2.49 12.97
CA ALA A 17 11.15 -1.76 12.13
C ALA A 17 11.41 -1.92 10.63
N PHE A 18 12.59 -2.44 10.24
CA PHE A 18 12.93 -2.66 8.83
C PHE A 18 11.99 -3.62 8.11
N ILE A 19 11.55 -4.69 8.79
CA ILE A 19 10.65 -5.70 8.19
C ILE A 19 9.28 -5.08 7.83
N PRO A 20 8.59 -4.36 8.74
CA PRO A 20 7.38 -3.60 8.40
C PRO A 20 7.60 -2.51 7.35
N LEU A 21 8.72 -1.77 7.41
CA LEU A 21 8.99 -0.67 6.47
C LEU A 21 9.17 -1.17 5.04
N LEU A 22 9.91 -2.27 4.85
CA LEU A 22 10.02 -2.93 3.53
C LEU A 22 8.66 -3.41 3.02
N SER A 23 7.86 -4.02 3.89
CA SER A 23 6.51 -4.48 3.53
C SER A 23 5.58 -3.31 3.15
N SER A 24 5.78 -2.12 3.75
CA SER A 24 4.96 -0.92 3.48
C SER A 24 5.09 -0.43 2.04
N PHE A 25 6.27 -0.59 1.43
CA PHE A 25 6.47 -0.29 -0.01
C PHE A 25 5.67 -1.21 -0.93
N ALA A 26 5.35 -2.43 -0.47
CA ALA A 26 4.43 -3.32 -1.19
C ALA A 26 2.98 -2.95 -0.88
N CYS A 27 2.57 -3.00 0.39
CA CYS A 27 1.24 -2.63 0.84
C CYS A 27 1.23 -2.21 2.32
N ALA A 28 0.50 -1.13 2.63
CA ALA A 28 0.41 -0.59 3.99
C ALA A 28 -0.31 -1.54 4.97
N VAL A 29 -1.29 -2.31 4.49
CA VAL A 29 -2.12 -3.20 5.33
C VAL A 29 -1.30 -4.33 6.00
N PRO A 30 -0.59 -5.20 5.26
CA PRO A 30 0.25 -6.24 5.87
C PRO A 30 1.42 -5.65 6.65
N ALA A 31 1.90 -4.47 6.27
CA ALA A 31 2.96 -3.78 7.01
C ALA A 31 2.51 -3.37 8.41
N VAL A 32 1.34 -2.75 8.53
CA VAL A 32 0.74 -2.39 9.83
C VAL A 32 0.51 -3.65 10.68
N MET A 33 0.04 -4.75 10.09
CA MET A 33 -0.11 -6.02 10.81
C MET A 33 1.23 -6.61 11.28
N SER A 34 2.27 -6.50 10.47
CA SER A 34 3.61 -7.00 10.80
C SER A 34 4.31 -6.19 11.91
N ALA A 35 3.89 -4.94 12.13
CA ALA A 35 4.41 -4.08 13.21
C ALA A 35 4.14 -4.66 14.61
N ARG A 36 3.25 -5.65 14.74
CA ARG A 36 3.04 -6.41 15.98
C ARG A 36 4.28 -7.15 16.50
N THR A 37 5.29 -7.35 15.64
CA THR A 37 6.58 -7.97 16.01
C THR A 37 7.49 -7.03 16.81
N ILE A 38 7.19 -5.72 16.82
CA ILE A 38 7.90 -4.70 17.60
C ILE A 38 7.41 -4.75 19.04
N GLN A 39 8.34 -4.98 19.98
CA GLN A 39 8.02 -5.12 21.40
C GLN A 39 7.70 -3.79 22.07
N ASP A 40 8.40 -2.70 21.71
CA ASP A 40 8.13 -1.38 22.26
C ASP A 40 6.84 -0.80 21.65
N PRO A 41 5.81 -0.51 22.46
CA PRO A 41 4.53 0.00 21.97
C PRO A 41 4.66 1.40 21.34
N ARG A 42 5.61 2.23 21.79
CA ARG A 42 5.84 3.58 21.24
C ARG A 42 6.49 3.47 19.86
N GLU A 43 7.49 2.61 19.71
CA GLU A 43 8.11 2.34 18.41
C GLU A 43 7.12 1.69 17.43
N ARG A 44 6.26 0.79 17.92
CA ARG A 44 5.17 0.19 17.14
C ARG A 44 4.20 1.25 16.61
N LEU A 45 3.76 2.19 17.45
CA LEU A 45 2.87 3.27 17.03
C LEU A 45 3.53 4.19 16.00
N VAL A 46 4.80 4.54 16.20
CA VAL A 46 5.59 5.32 15.23
C VAL A 46 5.64 4.59 13.89
N THR A 47 5.95 3.29 13.90
CA THR A 47 6.03 2.47 12.68
C THR A 47 4.68 2.36 11.96
N ILE A 48 3.58 2.17 12.70
CA ILE A 48 2.21 2.14 12.13
C ILE A 48 1.84 3.50 11.53
N ALA A 49 2.21 4.61 12.15
CA ALA A 49 1.93 5.95 11.65
C ALA A 49 2.71 6.29 10.37
N ILE A 50 3.93 5.76 10.22
CA ILE A 50 4.78 6.00 9.04
C ILE A 50 4.37 5.11 7.85
N ALA A 51 3.90 3.88 8.10
CA ALA A 51 3.61 2.90 7.05
C ALA A 51 2.73 3.43 5.89
N PRO A 52 1.66 4.22 6.11
CA PRO A 52 0.83 4.77 5.02
C PRO A 52 1.45 5.90 4.22
N MET A 53 2.47 6.57 4.77
CA MET A 53 3.19 7.66 4.09
C MET A 53 4.16 7.12 3.04
N LEU A 54 4.59 5.87 3.19
CA LEU A 54 5.35 5.18 2.17
C LEU A 54 4.43 4.84 0.99
N THR A 55 4.84 5.28 -0.20
CA THR A 55 4.11 5.02 -1.44
C THR A 55 4.19 3.55 -1.81
N CYS A 56 3.04 2.87 -1.79
CA CYS A 56 2.92 1.50 -2.26
C CYS A 56 3.00 1.40 -3.79
N SER A 57 3.44 0.25 -4.30
CA SER A 57 3.56 -0.04 -5.74
C SER A 57 2.25 0.18 -6.52
N ALA A 58 1.10 -0.08 -5.89
CA ALA A 58 -0.22 0.11 -6.48
C ALA A 58 -0.58 1.58 -6.76
N ARG A 59 0.13 2.56 -6.17
CA ARG A 59 -0.08 4.00 -6.45
C ARG A 59 0.67 4.48 -7.69
N LEU A 60 1.71 3.77 -8.12
CA LEU A 60 2.52 4.19 -9.27
C LEU A 60 1.69 4.35 -10.55
N PRO A 61 0.82 3.39 -10.95
CA PRO A 61 0.00 3.54 -12.16
C PRO A 61 -0.94 4.75 -12.10
N VAL A 62 -1.48 5.04 -10.92
CA VAL A 62 -2.38 6.17 -10.71
C VAL A 62 -1.61 7.49 -10.85
N TYR A 63 -0.43 7.60 -10.25
CA TYR A 63 0.41 8.78 -10.42
C TYR A 63 0.84 8.97 -11.86
N THR A 64 1.21 7.90 -12.58
CA THR A 64 1.57 8.02 -13.99
C THR A 64 0.38 8.48 -14.84
N LEU A 65 -0.84 7.99 -14.59
CA LEU A 65 -2.03 8.42 -15.32
C LEU A 65 -2.36 9.89 -15.05
N ILE A 66 -2.31 10.33 -13.79
CA ILE A 66 -2.57 11.72 -13.41
C ILE A 66 -1.49 12.65 -13.97
N ILE A 67 -0.22 12.28 -13.86
CA ILE A 67 0.90 13.06 -14.39
C ILE A 67 0.79 13.17 -15.92
N ALA A 68 0.49 12.08 -16.62
CA ALA A 68 0.30 12.10 -18.07
C ALA A 68 -0.88 12.97 -18.51
N ALA A 69 -1.95 13.04 -17.70
CA ALA A 69 -3.13 13.86 -18.01
C ALA A 69 -2.93 15.36 -17.71
N VAL A 70 -2.16 15.71 -16.68
CA VAL A 70 -2.04 17.09 -16.17
C VAL A 70 -0.77 17.79 -16.67
N ILE A 71 0.33 17.05 -16.88
CA ILE A 71 1.65 17.63 -17.10
C ILE A 71 2.07 17.48 -18.57
N PRO A 72 2.32 18.59 -19.29
CA PRO A 72 2.72 18.55 -20.69
C PRO A 72 4.10 17.90 -20.86
N ASP A 73 4.28 17.17 -21.97
CA ASP A 73 5.53 16.49 -22.32
C ASP A 73 6.59 17.50 -22.81
N GLN A 74 7.07 18.33 -21.90
CA GLN A 74 8.16 19.26 -22.16
C GLN A 74 9.45 18.75 -21.54
N LYS A 75 10.52 18.78 -22.33
CA LYS A 75 11.87 18.47 -21.85
C LYS A 75 12.43 19.68 -21.13
N VAL A 76 12.76 19.54 -19.86
CA VAL A 76 13.52 20.54 -19.11
C VAL A 76 15.00 20.17 -19.26
N LEU A 77 15.84 21.15 -19.59
CA LEU A 77 17.29 20.98 -19.76
C LEU A 77 17.69 19.98 -20.87
N GLY A 78 16.86 19.76 -21.90
CA GLY A 78 17.20 18.95 -23.09
C GLY A 78 17.28 17.42 -22.88
N VAL A 79 17.37 16.95 -21.63
CA VAL A 79 17.55 15.52 -21.29
C VAL A 79 16.47 14.96 -20.35
N PHE A 80 15.84 15.80 -19.52
CA PHE A 80 14.88 15.35 -18.49
C PHE A 80 13.43 15.65 -18.89
N ASN A 81 12.59 14.62 -18.92
CA ASN A 81 11.15 14.79 -19.10
C ASN A 81 10.52 15.34 -17.80
N LEU A 82 9.71 16.40 -17.90
CA LEU A 82 8.95 16.98 -16.78
C LEU A 82 8.12 15.92 -16.04
N GLN A 83 7.54 14.97 -16.77
CA GLN A 83 6.76 13.87 -16.19
C GLN A 83 7.63 12.97 -15.29
N GLY A 84 8.84 12.65 -15.73
CA GLY A 84 9.80 11.88 -14.92
C GLY A 84 10.26 12.66 -13.69
N LEU A 85 10.52 13.95 -13.84
CA LEU A 85 10.97 14.81 -12.74
C LEU A 85 9.89 14.97 -11.66
N THR A 86 8.63 15.12 -12.08
CA THR A 86 7.50 15.23 -11.14
C THR A 86 7.30 13.93 -10.36
N LEU A 87 7.34 12.77 -11.02
CA LEU A 87 7.27 11.47 -10.33
C LEU A 87 8.42 11.29 -9.35
N PHE A 88 9.64 11.65 -9.76
CA PHE A 88 10.81 11.61 -8.88
C PHE A 88 10.65 12.54 -7.66
N SER A 89 10.20 13.79 -7.87
CA SER A 89 9.96 14.73 -6.78
C SER A 89 8.88 14.25 -5.81
N LEU A 90 7.80 13.64 -6.32
CA LEU A 90 6.73 13.10 -5.50
C LEU A 90 7.25 11.98 -4.59
N TYR A 91 8.10 11.11 -5.14
CA TYR A 91 8.70 10.01 -4.37
C TYR A 91 9.68 10.51 -3.30
N VAL A 92 10.52 11.49 -3.65
CA VAL A 92 11.45 12.14 -2.70
C VAL A 92 10.69 12.83 -1.59
N ILE A 93 9.64 13.60 -1.91
CA ILE A 93 8.78 14.26 -0.92
C ILE A 93 8.07 13.22 -0.04
N GLY A 94 7.63 12.09 -0.60
CA GLY A 94 7.05 10.98 0.16
C GLY A 94 8.02 10.40 1.18
N ILE A 95 9.26 10.10 0.77
CA ILE A 95 10.30 9.58 1.67
C ILE A 95 10.66 10.61 2.76
N LEU A 96 10.82 11.88 2.38
CA LEU A 96 11.13 12.96 3.32
C LEU A 96 10.00 13.19 4.32
N SER A 97 8.74 13.16 3.87
CA SER A 97 7.58 13.31 4.76
C SER A 97 7.43 12.14 5.73
N ALA A 98 7.69 10.89 5.28
CA ALA A 98 7.76 9.73 6.15
C ALA A 98 8.87 9.86 7.21
N GLY A 99 10.07 10.32 6.81
CA GLY A 99 11.18 10.58 7.72
C GLY A 99 10.89 11.70 8.73
N LEU A 100 10.25 12.78 8.28
CA LEU A 100 9.83 13.89 9.13
C LEU A 100 8.75 13.45 10.12
N ALA A 101 7.74 12.71 9.66
CA ALA A 101 6.68 12.18 10.49
C ALA A 101 7.23 11.21 11.56
N ALA A 102 8.21 10.37 11.19
CA ALA A 102 8.93 9.50 12.12
C ALA A 102 9.61 10.31 13.22
N TYR A 103 10.38 11.33 12.82
CA TYR A 103 11.11 12.19 13.73
C TYR A 103 10.16 12.95 14.68
N ILE A 104 9.08 13.54 14.15
CA ILE A 104 8.07 14.26 14.93
C ILE A 104 7.38 13.33 15.93
N THR A 105 6.83 12.21 15.45
CA THR A 105 6.08 11.26 16.29
C THR A 105 6.96 10.68 17.38
N LYS A 106 8.23 10.37 17.06
CA LYS A 106 9.22 9.95 18.05
C LYS A 106 9.54 11.06 19.06
N ARG A 107 9.72 12.31 18.62
CA ARG A 107 10.00 13.44 19.52
C ARG A 107 8.85 13.69 20.50
N PHE A 108 7.61 13.53 20.05
CA PHE A 108 6.43 13.54 20.93
C PHE A 108 6.37 12.33 21.87
N ALA A 109 6.75 11.14 21.38
CA ALA A 109 6.80 9.93 22.19
C ALA A 109 7.90 9.97 23.27
N LEU A 110 9.06 10.58 23.00
CA LEU A 110 10.15 10.75 23.98
C LEU A 110 9.80 11.72 25.11
N ARG A 111 9.02 12.76 24.83
CA ARG A 111 8.57 13.74 25.84
C ARG A 111 7.66 13.14 26.92
N LYS A 112 6.97 12.02 26.64
CA LYS A 112 6.08 11.31 27.58
C LYS A 112 6.76 10.15 28.32
N GLY A 113 8.10 10.05 28.27
CA GLY A 113 8.88 9.02 28.97
C GLY A 113 9.94 8.36 28.09
N ASN A 114 11.00 7.84 28.73
CA ASN A 114 12.14 7.23 28.06
C ASN A 114 11.69 6.07 27.16
N ILE A 115 11.93 6.20 25.85
CA ILE A 115 11.93 5.05 24.94
C ILE A 115 13.15 4.24 25.37
N GLN A 116 12.93 3.15 26.10
CA GLN A 116 14.00 2.20 26.31
C GLN A 116 14.23 1.53 24.96
N GLN A 117 15.16 2.10 24.19
CA GLN A 117 15.84 1.37 23.14
C GLN A 117 16.55 0.24 23.87
N PHE A 118 15.86 -0.88 24.12
CA PHE A 118 16.52 -2.11 24.48
C PHE A 118 17.49 -2.33 23.33
N PRO A 119 18.80 -2.13 23.56
CA PRO A 119 19.78 -2.48 22.57
C PRO A 119 19.50 -3.94 22.31
N LEU A 120 19.43 -4.28 21.03
CA LEU A 120 19.35 -5.66 20.63
C LEU A 120 20.64 -6.32 21.16
N LEU A 121 20.57 -6.85 22.39
CA LEU A 121 21.40 -7.96 22.85
C LEU A 121 20.91 -9.15 22.04
N MET A 122 21.16 -9.08 20.73
CA MET A 122 21.25 -10.25 19.91
C MET A 122 22.64 -10.76 20.21
N GLU A 123 22.73 -11.56 21.28
CA GLU A 123 23.65 -12.69 21.21
C GLU A 123 23.35 -13.35 19.88
N LEU A 124 24.24 -13.15 18.91
CA LEU A 124 24.08 -13.70 17.58
C LEU A 124 23.95 -15.22 17.79
N PRO A 125 22.76 -15.83 17.59
CA PRO A 125 22.66 -17.27 17.73
C PRO A 125 23.63 -17.88 16.72
N THR A 126 24.30 -18.96 17.11
CA THR A 126 25.30 -19.63 16.26
C THR A 126 24.68 -19.83 14.88
N TYR A 127 25.27 -19.19 13.86
CA TYR A 127 24.75 -19.21 12.50
C TYR A 127 24.86 -20.63 11.95
N ARG A 128 23.83 -21.44 12.20
CA ARG A 128 23.69 -22.78 11.63
C ARG A 128 23.28 -22.59 10.18
N MET A 129 24.09 -23.12 9.27
CA MET A 129 23.81 -23.12 7.84
C MET A 129 22.42 -23.72 7.62
N PRO A 130 21.47 -22.95 7.09
CA PRO A 130 20.12 -23.42 6.98
C PRO A 130 20.03 -24.48 5.88
N ASN A 131 19.24 -25.52 6.11
CA ASN A 131 18.97 -26.50 5.08
C ASN A 131 18.09 -25.87 3.98
N PHE A 132 18.71 -25.49 2.86
CA PHE A 132 18.04 -24.86 1.72
C PHE A 132 16.80 -25.62 1.27
N ARG A 133 16.85 -26.96 1.26
CA ARG A 133 15.72 -27.78 0.84
C ARG A 133 14.52 -27.60 1.77
N HIS A 134 14.76 -27.54 3.07
CA HIS A 134 13.70 -27.33 4.06
C HIS A 134 13.10 -25.92 3.98
N ILE A 135 13.94 -24.89 3.76
CA ILE A 135 13.45 -23.52 3.53
C ILE A 135 12.57 -23.48 2.29
N CYS A 136 13.04 -24.02 1.16
CA CYS A 136 12.30 -24.00 -0.10
C CYS A 136 10.96 -24.72 0.03
N ILE A 137 10.90 -25.89 0.66
CA ILE A 137 9.64 -26.62 0.87
C ILE A 137 8.70 -25.81 1.76
N THR A 138 9.20 -25.25 2.87
CA THR A 138 8.39 -24.46 3.80
C THR A 138 7.83 -23.20 3.15
N LEU A 139 8.66 -22.47 2.41
CA LEU A 139 8.24 -21.31 1.64
C LEU A 139 7.22 -21.72 0.57
N TRP A 140 7.45 -22.81 -0.16
CA TRP A 140 6.52 -23.28 -1.18
C TRP A 140 5.15 -23.65 -0.61
N VAL A 141 5.11 -24.33 0.54
CA VAL A 141 3.84 -24.66 1.22
C VAL A 141 3.11 -23.39 1.65
N ARG A 142 3.83 -22.40 2.21
CA ARG A 142 3.25 -21.10 2.62
C ARG A 142 2.73 -20.31 1.42
N VAL A 143 3.53 -20.22 0.34
CA VAL A 143 3.16 -19.53 -0.90
C VAL A 143 1.97 -20.21 -1.55
N LYS A 144 1.95 -21.54 -1.67
CA LYS A 144 0.81 -22.28 -2.24
C LYS A 144 -0.47 -22.10 -1.43
N ALA A 145 -0.37 -22.07 -0.09
CA ALA A 145 -1.51 -21.81 0.78
C ALA A 145 -2.05 -20.38 0.59
N PHE A 146 -1.16 -19.38 0.54
CA PHE A 146 -1.53 -17.99 0.26
C PHE A 146 -2.18 -17.86 -1.12
N LEU A 147 -1.55 -18.43 -2.16
CA LEU A 147 -2.04 -18.35 -3.53
C LEU A 147 -3.41 -19.02 -3.69
N LYS A 148 -3.64 -20.16 -3.02
CA LYS A 148 -4.96 -20.80 -3.02
C LYS A 148 -6.02 -19.96 -2.30
N ARG A 149 -5.72 -19.36 -1.16
CA ARG A 149 -6.70 -18.59 -0.36
C ARG A 149 -6.98 -17.21 -0.95
N ALA A 150 -5.94 -16.43 -1.22
CA ALA A 150 -6.08 -15.11 -1.81
C ALA A 150 -6.55 -15.20 -3.27
N GLY A 151 -6.00 -16.15 -4.03
CA GLY A 151 -6.34 -16.32 -5.44
C GLY A 151 -7.78 -16.73 -5.68
N THR A 152 -8.36 -17.63 -4.88
CA THR A 152 -9.79 -18.00 -5.02
C THR A 152 -10.70 -16.80 -4.77
N ILE A 153 -10.40 -15.98 -3.76
CA ILE A 153 -11.23 -14.82 -3.42
C ILE A 153 -11.10 -13.72 -4.50
N ILE A 154 -9.88 -13.39 -4.92
CA ILE A 154 -9.65 -12.38 -5.97
C ILE A 154 -10.29 -12.82 -7.29
N PHE A 155 -10.15 -14.10 -7.65
CA PHE A 155 -10.77 -14.65 -8.85
C PHE A 155 -12.29 -14.58 -8.77
N ALA A 156 -12.89 -15.00 -7.65
CA ALA A 156 -14.34 -14.91 -7.44
C ALA A 156 -14.84 -13.46 -7.55
N LEU A 157 -14.18 -12.51 -6.89
CA LEU A 157 -14.51 -11.08 -6.99
C LEU A 157 -14.33 -10.54 -8.41
N SER A 158 -13.29 -10.95 -9.13
CA SER A 158 -13.04 -10.52 -10.51
C SER A 158 -14.13 -11.03 -11.45
N VAL A 159 -14.59 -12.26 -11.29
CA VAL A 159 -15.70 -12.84 -12.07
C VAL A 159 -17.02 -12.12 -11.75
N ILE A 160 -17.31 -11.89 -10.47
CA ILE A 160 -18.51 -11.15 -10.05
C ILE A 160 -18.49 -9.73 -10.60
N LEU A 161 -17.36 -9.03 -10.47
CA LEU A 161 -17.23 -7.64 -10.94
C LEU A 161 -17.29 -7.56 -12.46
N TRP A 162 -16.66 -8.49 -13.17
CA TRP A 162 -16.78 -8.61 -14.62
C TRP A 162 -18.23 -8.79 -15.04
N PHE A 163 -18.98 -9.67 -14.36
CA PHE A 163 -20.40 -9.89 -14.62
C PHE A 163 -21.23 -8.61 -14.36
N LEU A 164 -21.00 -7.95 -13.22
CA LEU A 164 -21.70 -6.71 -12.85
C LEU A 164 -21.43 -5.56 -13.83
N VAL A 165 -20.21 -5.45 -14.36
CA VAL A 165 -19.83 -4.38 -15.30
C VAL A 165 -20.24 -4.69 -16.74
N THR A 166 -20.36 -5.97 -17.10
CA THR A 166 -20.66 -6.40 -18.48
C THR A 166 -22.16 -6.54 -18.74
N TYR A 167 -22.95 -6.90 -17.73
CA TYR A 167 -24.37 -7.23 -17.91
C TYR A 167 -25.27 -6.28 -17.11
N PRO A 168 -26.41 -5.80 -17.68
CA PRO A 168 -26.87 -5.96 -19.07
C PRO A 168 -26.08 -5.07 -20.06
N GLY A 169 -25.90 -5.58 -21.28
CA GLY A 169 -25.21 -4.85 -22.35
C GLY A 169 -26.03 -3.66 -22.84
N ALA A 170 -25.34 -2.63 -23.34
CA ALA A 170 -26.01 -1.42 -23.85
C ALA A 170 -26.94 -1.76 -25.04
N PRO A 171 -28.16 -1.19 -25.09
CA PRO A 171 -29.05 -1.36 -26.24
C PRO A 171 -28.43 -0.72 -27.50
N GLU A 172 -28.71 -1.32 -28.67
CA GLU A 172 -28.23 -0.82 -29.97
C GLU A 172 -28.74 0.61 -30.22
N GLY A 173 -27.86 1.61 -30.06
CA GLY A 173 -28.20 3.04 -30.19
C GLY A 173 -27.99 3.90 -28.94
N ALA A 174 -27.45 3.36 -27.84
CA ALA A 174 -27.16 4.13 -26.63
C ALA A 174 -26.09 5.22 -26.84
N LEU A 175 -26.39 6.45 -26.41
CA LEU A 175 -25.47 7.61 -26.43
C LEU A 175 -24.51 7.65 -25.22
N ALA A 176 -24.79 6.87 -24.17
CA ALA A 176 -24.01 6.81 -22.95
C ALA A 176 -23.01 5.63 -22.95
N PRO A 177 -21.92 5.68 -22.15
CA PRO A 177 -20.96 4.58 -22.04
C PRO A 177 -21.63 3.26 -21.64
N ALA A 178 -21.20 2.14 -22.24
CA ALA A 178 -21.85 0.84 -22.00
C ALA A 178 -21.90 0.39 -20.53
N ILE A 179 -20.98 0.89 -19.69
CA ILE A 179 -20.93 0.63 -18.25
C ILE A 179 -22.15 1.22 -17.53
N ASP A 180 -22.77 2.27 -18.06
CA ASP A 180 -23.88 2.99 -17.41
C ASP A 180 -25.15 2.11 -17.31
N TYR A 181 -25.36 1.27 -18.32
CA TYR A 181 -26.48 0.32 -18.36
C TYR A 181 -26.22 -0.96 -17.57
N SER A 182 -24.97 -1.23 -17.21
CA SER A 182 -24.60 -2.43 -16.46
C SER A 182 -25.18 -2.41 -15.04
N PHE A 183 -25.30 -3.58 -14.39
CA PHE A 183 -25.70 -3.66 -12.99
C PHE A 183 -24.79 -2.84 -12.08
N ALA A 184 -23.50 -2.72 -12.42
CA ALA A 184 -22.58 -1.84 -11.73
C ALA A 184 -23.02 -0.37 -11.86
N GLY A 185 -23.35 0.10 -13.07
CA GLY A 185 -23.87 1.46 -13.34
C GLY A 185 -25.14 1.76 -12.53
N MET A 186 -26.09 0.82 -12.55
CA MET A 186 -27.34 0.92 -11.82
C MET A 186 -27.13 1.01 -10.29
N LEU A 187 -26.24 0.18 -9.73
CA LEU A 187 -25.84 0.26 -8.33
C LEU A 187 -25.12 1.58 -8.01
N GLY A 188 -24.28 2.08 -8.92
CA GLY A 188 -23.60 3.36 -8.79
C GLY A 188 -24.57 4.52 -8.65
N HIS A 189 -25.63 4.54 -9.46
CA HIS A 189 -26.68 5.55 -9.38
C HIS A 189 -27.55 5.46 -8.13
N ILE A 190 -27.80 4.23 -7.62
CA ILE A 190 -28.50 4.03 -6.34
C ILE A 190 -27.67 4.59 -5.18
N ILE A 191 -26.35 4.45 -5.24
CA ILE A 191 -25.42 4.90 -4.20
C ILE A 191 -25.11 6.40 -4.33
N GLN A 192 -25.15 6.96 -5.55
CA GLN A 192 -24.86 8.36 -5.85
C GLN A 192 -25.57 9.37 -4.93
N PRO A 193 -26.88 9.30 -4.63
CA PRO A 193 -27.54 10.31 -3.78
C PRO A 193 -26.95 10.41 -2.37
N ILE A 194 -26.41 9.31 -1.83
CA ILE A 194 -25.77 9.29 -0.51
C ILE A 194 -24.43 10.04 -0.54
N PHE A 195 -23.71 9.95 -1.66
CA PHE A 195 -22.39 10.58 -1.84
C PHE A 195 -22.42 11.89 -2.64
N ALA A 196 -23.60 12.31 -3.12
CA ALA A 196 -23.84 13.60 -3.74
C ALA A 196 -23.36 14.80 -2.91
N PRO A 197 -23.54 14.86 -1.56
CA PRO A 197 -23.00 15.97 -0.77
C PRO A 197 -21.46 16.02 -0.74
N LEU A 198 -20.77 14.93 -1.10
CA LEU A 198 -19.31 14.85 -1.21
C LEU A 198 -18.81 15.15 -2.64
N GLY A 199 -19.70 15.41 -3.60
CA GLY A 199 -19.35 15.65 -5.00
C GLY A 199 -18.88 14.40 -5.75
N PHE A 200 -19.17 13.20 -5.25
CA PHE A 200 -18.79 11.96 -5.94
C PHE A 200 -19.73 11.66 -7.09
N THR A 201 -19.16 11.38 -8.27
CA THR A 201 -19.91 10.84 -9.39
C THR A 201 -20.16 9.35 -9.18
N TRP A 202 -21.15 8.79 -9.87
CA TRP A 202 -21.47 7.36 -9.79
C TRP A 202 -20.28 6.46 -10.18
N GLN A 203 -19.41 6.91 -11.10
CA GLN A 203 -18.19 6.20 -11.49
C GLN A 203 -17.22 6.05 -10.31
N MET A 204 -17.05 7.11 -9.51
CA MET A 204 -16.24 7.07 -8.30
C MET A 204 -16.84 6.12 -7.25
N CYS A 205 -18.16 6.11 -7.09
CA CYS A 205 -18.86 5.22 -6.15
C CYS A 205 -18.63 3.73 -6.50
N ILE A 206 -18.75 3.35 -7.78
CA ILE A 206 -18.53 1.97 -8.24
C ILE A 206 -17.06 1.58 -8.09
N ALA A 207 -16.13 2.48 -8.43
CA ALA A 207 -14.70 2.21 -8.34
C ALA A 207 -14.21 1.99 -6.89
N MET A 208 -14.94 2.52 -5.90
CA MET A 208 -14.60 2.40 -4.48
C MET A 208 -14.85 0.98 -3.93
N VAL A 209 -15.86 0.28 -4.43
CA VAL A 209 -16.27 -1.06 -3.96
C VAL A 209 -15.16 -2.11 -4.09
N PRO A 210 -14.55 -2.34 -5.27
CA PRO A 210 -13.43 -3.27 -5.39
C PRO A 210 -12.19 -2.81 -4.62
N GLY A 211 -11.98 -1.50 -4.48
CA GLY A 211 -10.88 -0.94 -3.70
C GLY A 211 -10.95 -1.30 -2.21
N ILE A 212 -12.15 -1.30 -1.63
CA ILE A 212 -12.39 -1.73 -0.24
C ILE A 212 -12.30 -3.24 -0.12
N ALA A 213 -12.98 -3.97 -1.01
CA ALA A 213 -12.98 -5.44 -1.00
C ALA A 213 -11.55 -6.00 -1.10
N ALA A 214 -10.69 -5.42 -1.95
CA ALA A 214 -9.30 -5.83 -2.07
C ALA A 214 -8.49 -5.63 -0.76
N ARG A 215 -8.77 -4.58 0.02
CA ARG A 215 -8.06 -4.33 1.29
C ARG A 215 -8.47 -5.32 2.37
N GLU A 216 -9.77 -5.56 2.53
CA GLU A 216 -10.32 -6.47 3.54
C GLU A 216 -9.94 -7.92 3.29
N VAL A 217 -9.90 -8.35 2.01
CA VAL A 217 -9.47 -9.71 1.64
C VAL A 217 -8.00 -9.96 1.98
N VAL A 218 -7.13 -8.95 1.86
CA VAL A 218 -5.72 -9.06 2.25
C VAL A 218 -5.55 -9.14 3.77
N VAL A 219 -6.45 -8.53 4.56
CA VAL A 219 -6.46 -8.69 6.02
C VAL A 219 -6.96 -10.08 6.43
N ALA A 220 -7.95 -10.63 5.71
CA ALA A 220 -8.60 -11.88 6.06
C ALA A 220 -7.78 -13.15 5.70
N ALA A 221 -6.78 -13.04 4.82
CA ALA A 221 -5.97 -14.17 4.31
C ALA A 221 -4.73 -14.50 5.17
#